data_AF-A0A3Q9JP81-F1
#
_entry.id   AF-A0A3Q9JP81-F1
#
_cell.length_a   1.000
_cell.length_b   1.000
_cell.length_c   1.000
_cell.angle_alpha   90.00
_cell.angle_beta   90.00
_cell.angle_gamma   90.00
#
_symmetry.space_group_name_H-M   'P 1'
#
loop_
_entity.id
_entity.type
_entity.pdbx_description
1 polymer ?
#
loop_
_entity_poly.entity_id
_entity_poly.type
_entity_poly.pdbx_seq_one_letter_code
_entity_poly.pdbx_strand_id
1 'polypeptide(L)'
;YTTYRITVTKEEATYFFSVTNESFFSILRMSSSGVLKRSTWIPKPQQMWKRLDSVLPHDTCGLYNKCGAYGLCDTNTSPNCVCIHGFQPRHKEAWDLHDWTGGKTPLNCSRDGFEKLRTMKLPDITKSIVDRSIGLEECHGKCIGNCNCTAYANTDMQNGGSGCVIWVEEILDLRKN
;
A
#
# COMPACT_ATOMS: atom_id res chain seq x y z
N TYR A 1 -13.71 18.22 6.19
CA TYR A 1 -15.07 17.68 5.95
C TYR A 1 -15.25 16.29 6.54
N THR A 2 -14.29 15.38 6.41
CA THR A 2 -14.30 14.09 7.11
C THR A 2 -13.03 13.97 7.92
N THR A 3 -13.13 13.54 9.17
CA THR A 3 -11.98 13.16 10.01
C THR A 3 -12.01 11.65 10.21
N TYR A 4 -10.84 11.04 10.31
CA TYR A 4 -10.71 9.62 10.62
C TYR A 4 -9.68 9.43 11.72
N ARG A 5 -9.81 8.32 12.44
CA ARG A 5 -8.89 7.90 13.48
C ARG A 5 -8.69 6.39 13.37
N ILE A 6 -7.44 5.99 13.44
CA ILE A 6 -7.06 4.59 13.62
C ILE A 6 -6.56 4.47 15.05
N THR A 7 -7.17 3.59 15.83
CA THR A 7 -6.72 3.27 17.18
C THR A 7 -6.07 1.90 17.16
N VAL A 8 -4.84 1.79 17.65
CA VAL A 8 -4.11 0.52 17.76
C VAL A 8 -3.56 0.43 19.18
N THR A 9 -4.12 -0.47 19.97
CA THR A 9 -3.70 -0.82 21.33
C THR A 9 -3.41 -2.32 21.40
N LYS A 10 -3.19 -2.85 22.61
CA LYS A 10 -3.07 -4.30 22.78
C LYS A 10 -4.43 -5.00 22.71
N GLU A 11 -5.51 -4.24 22.95
CA GLU A 11 -6.87 -4.71 23.09
C GLU A 11 -7.71 -4.49 21.82
N GLU A 12 -7.43 -3.41 21.07
CA GLU A 12 -8.20 -3.05 19.89
C GLU A 12 -7.36 -2.54 18.72
N ALA A 13 -7.84 -2.84 17.51
CA ALA A 13 -7.39 -2.24 16.27
C ALA A 13 -8.63 -1.78 15.51
N THR A 14 -8.99 -0.50 15.64
CA THR A 14 -10.25 0.05 15.13
C THR A 14 -10.01 1.21 14.18
N TYR A 15 -10.87 1.29 13.16
CA TYR A 15 -10.97 2.44 12.28
C TYR A 15 -12.29 3.15 12.56
N PHE A 16 -12.23 4.45 12.82
CA PHE A 16 -13.39 5.30 13.01
C PHE A 16 -13.32 6.49 12.05
N PHE A 17 -14.48 6.95 11.59
CA PHE A 17 -14.58 8.20 10.85
C PHE A 17 -15.81 9.00 11.31
N SER A 18 -15.70 10.32 11.18
CA SER A 18 -16.79 11.26 11.42
C SER A 18 -16.83 12.33 10.33
N VAL A 19 -18.01 12.93 10.15
CA VAL A 19 -18.22 14.05 9.24
C VAL A 19 -18.28 15.33 10.07
N THR A 20 -17.58 16.39 9.66
CA THR A 20 -17.48 17.63 10.44
C THR A 20 -18.74 18.48 10.39
N ASN A 21 -19.65 18.22 9.44
CA ASN A 21 -20.94 18.88 9.35
C ASN A 21 -22.03 17.93 9.84
N GLU A 22 -22.68 18.29 10.94
CA GLU A 22 -23.70 17.46 11.60
C GLU A 22 -24.95 17.23 10.73
N SER A 23 -25.20 18.13 9.78
CA SER A 23 -26.31 17.97 8.83
C SER A 23 -26.00 16.93 7.75
N PHE A 24 -24.75 16.43 7.64
CA PHE A 24 -24.38 15.43 6.66
C PHE A 24 -24.46 14.03 7.26
N PHE A 25 -25.10 13.11 6.55
CA PHE A 25 -25.10 11.69 6.90
C PHE A 25 -24.08 10.96 6.01
N SER A 26 -23.22 10.11 6.58
CA SER A 26 -22.26 9.32 5.80
C SER A 26 -22.11 7.92 6.37
N ILE A 27 -22.06 6.92 5.49
CA ILE A 27 -21.91 5.50 5.85
C ILE A 27 -20.85 4.84 4.97
N LEU A 28 -20.08 3.93 5.56
CA LEU A 28 -19.26 2.96 4.84
C LEU A 28 -19.99 1.63 4.80
N ARG A 29 -20.19 1.07 3.61
CA ARG A 29 -20.85 -0.22 3.40
C ARG A 29 -20.16 -0.99 2.29
N MET A 30 -19.88 -2.26 2.54
CA MET A 30 -19.43 -3.18 1.49
C MET A 30 -20.62 -3.62 0.65
N SER A 31 -20.49 -3.53 -0.68
CA SER A 31 -21.50 -4.06 -1.62
C SER A 31 -21.46 -5.58 -1.66
N SER A 32 -22.50 -6.19 -2.23
CA SER A 32 -22.53 -7.64 -2.52
C SER A 32 -21.43 -8.09 -3.49
N SER A 33 -20.88 -7.16 -4.27
CA SER A 33 -19.75 -7.39 -5.18
C SER A 33 -18.36 -7.20 -4.54
N GLY A 34 -18.30 -7.01 -3.20
CA GLY A 34 -17.03 -6.84 -2.49
C GLY A 34 -16.39 -5.46 -2.62
N VAL A 35 -17.13 -4.45 -3.10
CA VAL A 35 -16.63 -3.06 -3.24
C VAL A 35 -17.02 -2.28 -1.99
N LEU A 36 -16.04 -1.71 -1.30
CA LEU A 36 -16.31 -0.84 -0.16
C LEU A 36 -16.75 0.53 -0.67
N LYS A 37 -17.96 0.94 -0.29
CA LYS A 37 -18.58 2.19 -0.74
C LYS A 37 -18.82 3.13 0.43
N ARG A 38 -18.34 4.36 0.30
CA ARG A 38 -18.73 5.48 1.15
C ARG A 38 -19.86 6.24 0.46
N SER A 39 -21.02 6.30 1.09
CA SER A 39 -22.14 7.12 0.65
C SER A 39 -22.33 8.28 1.62
N THR A 40 -22.39 9.50 1.10
CA THR A 40 -22.61 10.72 1.89
C THR A 40 -23.81 11.47 1.33
N TRP A 41 -24.75 11.81 2.19
CA TRP A 41 -25.95 12.58 1.87
C TRP A 41 -25.77 14.01 2.36
N ILE A 42 -25.83 14.95 1.42
CA ILE A 42 -25.70 16.39 1.67
C ILE A 42 -27.09 17.02 1.53
N PRO A 43 -27.58 17.75 2.56
CA PRO A 43 -28.87 18.44 2.47
C PRO A 43 -28.90 19.45 1.32
N LYS A 44 -30.06 19.55 0.68
CA LYS A 44 -30.39 20.56 -0.34
C LYS A 44 -31.70 21.24 0.05
N PRO A 45 -32.01 22.42 -0.53
CA PRO A 45 -33.31 23.06 -0.35
C PRO A 45 -34.46 22.10 -0.67
N GLN A 46 -35.65 22.38 -0.13
CA GLN A 46 -36.88 21.62 -0.39
C GLN A 46 -36.81 20.14 0.07
N GLN A 47 -36.14 19.89 1.21
CA GLN A 47 -36.03 18.56 1.83
C GLN A 47 -35.37 17.49 0.93
N MET A 48 -34.53 17.92 -0.02
CA MET A 48 -33.79 17.01 -0.89
C MET A 48 -32.42 16.66 -0.30
N TRP A 49 -31.88 15.52 -0.72
CA TRP A 49 -30.52 15.10 -0.37
C TRP A 49 -29.73 14.81 -1.65
N LYS A 50 -28.56 15.44 -1.80
CA LYS A 50 -27.59 15.04 -2.81
C LYS A 50 -26.75 13.91 -2.26
N ARG A 51 -26.87 12.71 -2.85
CA ARG A 51 -25.99 11.58 -2.56
C ARG A 51 -24.69 11.70 -3.34
N LEU A 52 -23.57 11.63 -2.64
CA LEU A 52 -22.23 11.48 -3.20
C LEU A 52 -21.70 10.11 -2.82
N ASP A 53 -21.13 9.42 -3.80
CA ASP A 53 -20.61 8.08 -3.64
C ASP A 53 -19.12 8.04 -3.97
N SER A 54 -18.35 7.35 -3.13
CA SER A 54 -16.94 7.04 -3.33
C SER A 54 -16.74 5.54 -3.15
N VAL A 55 -15.95 4.91 -4.02
CA VAL A 55 -15.72 3.45 -4.03
C VAL A 55 -14.24 3.14 -3.79
N LEU A 56 -13.97 2.04 -3.10
CA LEU A 56 -12.64 1.48 -2.88
C LEU A 56 -12.64 0.01 -3.36
N PRO A 57 -11.65 -0.40 -4.18
CA PRO A 57 -10.56 0.42 -4.75
C PRO A 57 -11.03 1.44 -5.81
N HIS A 58 -10.25 2.50 -6.02
CA HIS A 58 -10.55 3.58 -6.97
C HIS A 58 -10.15 3.27 -8.42
N ASP A 59 -9.21 2.35 -8.59
CA ASP A 59 -8.55 2.03 -9.85
C ASP A 59 -8.14 0.55 -9.87
N THR A 60 -7.65 0.07 -11.02
CA THR A 60 -7.22 -1.32 -11.21
C THR A 60 -5.99 -1.70 -10.39
N CYS A 61 -5.14 -0.74 -10.00
CA CYS A 61 -3.98 -0.94 -9.13
C CYS A 61 -4.37 -1.03 -7.65
N GLY A 62 -5.62 -0.76 -7.29
CA GLY A 62 -6.16 -1.04 -5.96
C GLY A 62 -6.63 -2.49 -5.76
N LEU A 63 -6.61 -3.32 -6.81
CA LEU A 63 -6.83 -4.75 -6.69
C LEU A 63 -5.59 -5.43 -6.08
N TYR A 64 -5.82 -6.35 -5.15
CA TYR A 64 -4.75 -7.06 -4.46
C TYR A 64 -3.83 -7.79 -5.44
N ASN A 65 -2.53 -7.55 -5.29
CA ASN A 65 -1.44 -8.21 -6.00
C ASN A 65 -1.58 -8.20 -7.54
N LYS A 66 -2.09 -7.10 -8.10
CA LYS A 66 -2.35 -6.93 -9.54
C LYS A 66 -1.12 -7.20 -10.42
N CYS A 67 0.07 -6.86 -9.94
CA CYS A 67 1.32 -6.99 -10.68
C CYS A 67 2.25 -8.08 -10.15
N GLY A 68 1.78 -9.01 -9.31
CA GLY A 68 2.61 -10.12 -8.84
C GLY A 68 3.86 -9.71 -8.04
N ALA A 69 4.76 -10.66 -7.83
CA ALA A 69 5.98 -10.45 -7.05
C ALA A 69 6.95 -9.49 -7.74
N TYR A 70 7.52 -8.55 -7.00
CA TYR A 70 8.45 -7.51 -7.49
C TYR A 70 7.92 -6.66 -8.66
N GLY A 71 6.62 -6.76 -8.96
CA GLY A 71 5.93 -5.90 -9.91
C GLY A 71 5.33 -4.69 -9.21
N LEU A 72 5.49 -3.53 -9.83
CA LEU A 72 4.95 -2.25 -9.40
C LEU A 72 3.75 -1.90 -10.29
N CYS A 73 2.59 -1.65 -9.66
CA CYS A 73 1.45 -1.09 -10.37
C CYS A 73 1.52 0.44 -10.41
N ASP A 74 1.57 1.02 -11.61
CA ASP A 74 1.48 2.46 -11.87
C ASP A 74 0.36 2.72 -12.88
N THR A 75 -0.69 3.44 -12.47
CA THR A 75 -1.81 3.78 -13.36
C THR A 75 -1.42 4.73 -14.48
N ASN A 76 -0.22 5.33 -14.42
CA ASN A 76 0.29 6.25 -15.45
C ASN A 76 1.12 5.54 -16.53
N THR A 77 1.35 4.23 -16.43
CA THR A 77 2.10 3.46 -17.42
C THR A 77 1.18 2.55 -18.23
N SER A 78 1.60 2.21 -19.45
CA SER A 78 0.95 1.19 -20.28
C SER A 78 2.02 0.21 -20.77
N PRO A 79 2.04 -1.04 -20.27
CA PRO A 79 1.10 -1.64 -19.30
C PRO A 79 1.20 -1.02 -17.89
N ASN A 80 0.13 -1.14 -17.09
CA ASN A 80 0.10 -0.63 -15.72
C ASN A 80 1.08 -1.35 -14.77
N CYS A 81 1.61 -2.50 -15.17
CA CYS A 81 2.55 -3.27 -14.39
C CYS A 81 3.95 -3.16 -14.99
N VAL A 82 4.88 -2.71 -14.17
CA VAL A 82 6.30 -2.62 -14.52
C VAL A 82 7.12 -3.35 -13.46
N CYS A 83 8.28 -3.91 -13.82
CA CYS A 83 9.20 -4.39 -12.79
C CYS A 83 9.73 -3.21 -11.96
N ILE A 84 9.98 -3.44 -10.67
CA ILE A 84 10.80 -2.51 -9.87
C ILE A 84 12.15 -2.35 -10.59
N HIS A 85 12.71 -1.14 -10.59
CA HIS A 85 13.99 -0.91 -11.23
C HIS A 85 15.08 -1.82 -10.62
N GLY A 86 15.92 -2.41 -11.48
CA GLY A 86 16.87 -3.47 -11.12
C GLY A 86 16.30 -4.89 -11.14
N PHE A 87 14.98 -5.07 -11.23
CA PHE A 87 14.33 -6.38 -11.40
C PHE A 87 13.94 -6.62 -12.86
N GLN A 88 13.74 -7.88 -13.21
CA GLN A 88 13.36 -8.30 -14.56
C GLN A 88 12.16 -9.27 -14.49
N PRO A 89 11.40 -9.42 -15.58
CA PRO A 89 10.36 -10.44 -15.65
C PRO A 89 10.92 -11.83 -15.31
N ARG A 90 10.20 -12.60 -14.49
CA ARG A 90 10.61 -13.97 -14.16
C ARG A 90 10.63 -14.87 -15.41
N HIS A 91 9.62 -14.69 -16.26
CA HIS A 91 9.49 -15.34 -17.56
C HIS A 91 9.04 -14.28 -18.57
N LYS A 92 9.88 -14.00 -19.57
CA LYS A 92 9.62 -12.91 -20.52
C LYS A 92 8.38 -13.17 -21.36
N GLU A 93 8.22 -14.40 -21.83
CA GLU A 93 7.08 -14.81 -22.66
C GLU A 93 5.75 -14.73 -21.90
N ALA A 94 5.76 -15.08 -20.61
CA ALA A 94 4.59 -14.96 -19.76
C ALA A 94 4.25 -13.49 -19.47
N TRP A 95 5.28 -12.66 -19.26
CA TRP A 95 5.14 -11.22 -19.06
C TRP A 95 4.52 -10.52 -20.26
N ASP A 96 4.96 -10.87 -21.48
CA ASP A 96 4.36 -10.38 -22.73
C ASP A 96 2.89 -10.84 -22.88
N LEU A 97 2.49 -11.90 -22.18
CA LEU A 97 1.12 -12.41 -22.07
C LEU A 97 0.37 -11.92 -20.82
N HIS A 98 0.86 -10.88 -20.14
CA HIS A 98 0.26 -10.23 -18.95
C HIS A 98 0.40 -11.00 -17.63
N ASP A 99 1.30 -11.98 -17.54
CA ASP A 99 1.80 -12.50 -16.26
C ASP A 99 2.91 -11.57 -15.74
N TRP A 100 2.50 -10.58 -14.97
CA TRP A 100 3.39 -9.53 -14.45
C TRP A 100 4.28 -9.99 -13.29
N THR A 101 4.54 -11.29 -13.14
CA THR A 101 5.42 -11.79 -12.08
C THR A 101 6.88 -11.45 -12.36
N GLY A 102 7.46 -10.60 -11.50
CA GLY A 102 8.86 -10.24 -11.52
C GLY A 102 9.74 -11.33 -10.92
N GLY A 103 10.99 -11.34 -11.36
CA GLY A 103 12.06 -12.19 -10.87
C GLY A 103 13.13 -11.36 -10.17
N LYS A 104 13.64 -11.89 -9.07
CA LYS A 104 14.79 -11.33 -8.36
C LYS A 104 16.07 -11.71 -9.09
N THR A 105 16.89 -10.72 -9.44
CA THR A 105 18.26 -10.95 -9.90
C THR A 105 19.08 -11.50 -8.73
N PRO A 106 20.05 -12.42 -8.96
CA PRO A 106 20.91 -12.91 -7.88
C PRO A 106 21.54 -11.76 -7.09
N LEU A 107 21.20 -11.70 -5.81
CA LEU A 107 21.70 -10.68 -4.89
C LEU A 107 23.03 -11.11 -4.28
N ASN A 108 23.88 -10.13 -3.99
CA ASN A 108 25.14 -10.31 -3.31
C ASN A 108 25.10 -9.50 -2.02
N CYS A 109 24.64 -10.15 -0.95
CA CYS A 109 24.37 -9.54 0.36
C CYS A 109 25.40 -8.50 0.84
N SER A 110 26.69 -8.72 0.58
CA SER A 110 27.77 -7.80 0.99
C SER A 110 27.95 -6.57 0.10
N ARG A 111 27.40 -6.58 -1.12
CA ARG A 111 27.49 -5.50 -2.13
C ARG A 111 26.13 -4.94 -2.52
N ASP A 112 25.06 -5.50 -1.97
CA ASP A 112 23.71 -5.03 -2.26
C ASP A 112 23.50 -3.62 -1.73
N GLY A 113 22.62 -2.90 -2.42
CA GLY A 113 22.18 -1.57 -2.03
C GLY A 113 20.67 -1.45 -2.19
N PHE A 114 20.14 -0.29 -1.80
CA PHE A 114 18.71 -0.03 -1.85
C PHE A 114 18.40 1.13 -2.78
N GLU A 115 17.35 0.96 -3.57
CA GLU A 115 16.74 2.05 -4.31
C GLU A 115 15.60 2.67 -3.50
N LYS A 116 15.63 4.00 -3.38
CA LYS A 116 14.57 4.72 -2.68
C LYS A 116 13.37 4.94 -3.60
N LEU A 117 12.34 4.13 -3.41
CA LEU A 117 11.03 4.35 -4.04
C LEU A 117 10.25 5.45 -3.30
N ARG A 118 9.59 6.33 -4.06
CA ARG A 118 8.81 7.47 -3.53
C ARG A 118 7.34 7.33 -3.89
N THR A 119 6.47 7.84 -3.01
CA THR A 119 5.02 7.87 -3.24
C THR A 119 4.44 6.47 -3.49
N MET A 120 4.82 5.52 -2.63
CA MET A 120 4.38 4.13 -2.74
C MET A 120 3.32 3.82 -1.68
N LYS A 121 2.38 2.94 -2.01
CA LYS A 121 1.72 2.09 -1.03
C LYS A 121 2.75 1.06 -0.57
N LEU A 122 2.88 0.84 0.73
CA LEU A 122 3.77 -0.20 1.24
C LEU A 122 3.31 -1.60 0.77
N PRO A 123 4.25 -2.53 0.53
CA PRO A 123 3.93 -3.91 0.18
C PRO A 123 3.08 -4.63 1.22
N ASP A 124 2.57 -5.81 0.85
CA ASP A 124 1.96 -6.74 1.80
C ASP A 124 2.91 -7.02 2.99
N ILE A 125 2.38 -6.95 4.21
CA ILE A 125 3.16 -7.02 5.45
C ILE A 125 3.22 -8.42 6.07
N THR A 126 2.67 -9.45 5.43
CA THR A 126 2.58 -10.83 5.97
C THR A 126 3.98 -11.39 6.28
N LYS A 127 4.95 -11.09 5.43
CA LYS A 127 6.34 -11.52 5.55
C LYS A 127 7.25 -10.35 5.97
N SER A 128 6.86 -9.68 7.05
CA SER A 128 7.60 -8.52 7.57
C SER A 128 7.91 -8.61 9.06
N ILE A 129 8.97 -7.90 9.45
CA ILE A 129 9.41 -7.70 10.83
C ILE A 129 9.19 -6.23 11.15
N VAL A 130 8.48 -5.94 12.25
CA VAL A 130 8.12 -4.58 12.65
C VAL A 130 8.77 -4.24 13.99
N ASP A 131 9.49 -3.12 14.03
CA ASP A 131 10.12 -2.56 15.22
C ASP A 131 9.86 -1.06 15.27
N ARG A 132 8.93 -0.63 16.13
CA ARG A 132 8.53 0.78 16.25
C ARG A 132 9.52 1.60 17.09
N SER A 133 10.48 0.97 17.75
CA SER A 133 11.40 1.63 18.68
C SER A 133 12.60 2.28 17.98
N ILE A 134 12.87 1.88 16.74
CA ILE A 134 14.08 2.27 16.01
C ILE A 134 13.80 3.25 14.87
N GLY A 135 14.83 3.97 14.46
CA GLY A 135 14.80 4.88 13.32
C GLY A 135 15.14 4.22 11.98
N LEU A 136 15.04 5.00 10.89
CA LEU A 136 15.29 4.51 9.53
C LEU A 136 16.74 4.06 9.30
N GLU A 137 17.73 4.74 9.91
CA GLU A 137 19.15 4.38 9.80
C GLU A 137 19.44 3.00 10.42
N GLU A 138 18.89 2.73 11.62
CA GLU A 138 19.03 1.42 12.23
C GLU A 138 18.24 0.35 11.46
N CYS A 139 17.08 0.72 10.91
CA CYS A 139 16.29 -0.15 10.04
C CYS A 139 17.09 -0.60 8.81
N HIS A 140 17.80 0.35 8.16
CA HIS A 140 18.71 0.09 7.07
C HIS A 140 19.84 -0.85 7.48
N GLY A 141 20.49 -0.60 8.64
CA GLY A 141 21.54 -1.47 9.17
C GLY A 141 21.06 -2.89 9.44
N LYS A 142 19.88 -3.07 10.06
CA LYS A 142 19.27 -4.38 10.30
C LYS A 142 18.94 -5.11 8.99
N CYS A 143 18.48 -4.39 7.98
CA CYS A 143 18.17 -4.96 6.67
C CYS A 143 19.44 -5.39 5.91
N ILE A 144 20.49 -4.55 5.85
CA ILE A 144 21.79 -4.93 5.26
C ILE A 144 22.38 -6.16 5.94
N GLY A 145 22.27 -6.25 7.28
CA GLY A 145 22.78 -7.40 8.04
C GLY A 145 21.99 -8.69 7.83
N ASN A 146 20.85 -8.64 7.15
CA ASN A 146 19.98 -9.79 6.90
C ASN A 146 19.89 -10.06 5.39
N CYS A 147 20.60 -11.10 4.91
CA CYS A 147 20.62 -11.44 3.48
C CYS A 147 19.26 -11.86 2.89
N ASN A 148 18.25 -12.13 3.73
CA ASN A 148 16.89 -12.38 3.28
C ASN A 148 16.05 -11.10 3.19
N CYS A 149 16.55 -9.96 3.66
CA CYS A 149 15.87 -8.69 3.55
C CYS A 149 15.72 -8.28 2.08
N THR A 150 14.55 -7.78 1.71
CA THR A 150 14.26 -7.29 0.35
C THR A 150 13.83 -5.83 0.31
N ALA A 151 13.26 -5.30 1.40
CA ALA A 151 12.91 -3.89 1.52
C ALA A 151 12.83 -3.48 2.99
N TYR A 152 12.89 -2.17 3.23
CA TYR A 152 12.58 -1.58 4.53
C TYR A 152 11.92 -0.21 4.37
N ALA A 153 11.14 0.20 5.37
CA ALA A 153 10.50 1.52 5.42
C ALA A 153 10.21 1.94 6.86
N ASN A 154 9.82 3.21 7.06
CA ASN A 154 9.23 3.64 8.31
C ASN A 154 7.81 3.08 8.48
N THR A 155 7.41 2.81 9.72
CA THR A 155 6.02 2.38 10.03
C THR A 155 5.06 3.56 10.17
N ASP A 156 5.58 4.72 10.56
CA ASP A 156 4.83 5.97 10.62
C ASP A 156 5.63 7.04 9.87
N MET A 157 4.99 7.73 8.92
CA MET A 157 5.61 8.77 8.09
C MET A 157 5.43 10.18 8.66
N GLN A 158 4.72 10.34 9.78
CA GLN A 158 4.53 11.62 10.46
C GLN A 158 5.84 12.12 11.08
N ASN A 159 5.95 13.44 11.26
CA ASN A 159 7.06 14.11 11.96
C ASN A 159 8.47 13.69 11.50
N GLY A 160 8.65 13.45 10.19
CA GLY A 160 9.95 13.05 9.63
C GLY A 160 10.21 11.55 9.59
N GLY A 161 9.26 10.73 10.06
CA GLY A 161 9.30 9.27 9.97
C GLY A 161 9.83 8.60 11.24
N SER A 162 9.16 7.52 11.67
CA SER A 162 9.57 6.71 12.82
C SER A 162 9.19 5.24 12.68
N GLY A 163 9.86 4.41 13.49
CA GLY A 163 9.75 2.96 13.44
C GLY A 163 10.31 2.37 12.16
N CYS A 164 10.27 1.05 12.10
CA CYS A 164 10.89 0.23 11.08
C CYS A 164 9.99 -0.95 10.72
N VAL A 165 9.81 -1.17 9.43
CA VAL A 165 9.27 -2.41 8.87
C VAL A 165 10.28 -2.94 7.88
N ILE A 166 10.60 -4.23 7.98
CA ILE A 166 11.56 -4.95 7.14
C ILE A 166 10.82 -6.11 6.48
N TRP A 167 10.88 -6.21 5.16
CA TRP A 167 10.37 -7.35 4.42
C TRP A 167 11.47 -8.40 4.23
N VAL A 168 11.11 -9.65 4.47
CA VAL A 168 11.95 -10.83 4.22
C VAL A 168 11.20 -11.70 3.23
N GLU A 169 11.83 -12.14 2.14
CA GLU A 169 11.17 -12.80 0.97
C GLU A 169 10.56 -11.81 -0.06
N GLU A 170 9.57 -12.27 -0.83
CA GLU A 170 9.01 -11.57 -1.98
C GLU A 170 8.24 -10.31 -1.60
N ILE A 171 8.40 -9.27 -2.43
CA ILE A 171 7.63 -8.04 -2.33
C ILE A 171 6.36 -8.21 -3.15
N LEU A 172 5.20 -8.16 -2.50
CA LEU A 172 3.88 -8.33 -3.13
C LEU A 172 3.03 -7.06 -3.01
N ASP A 173 2.05 -6.92 -3.89
CA ASP A 173 1.00 -5.90 -3.81
C ASP A 173 1.49 -4.44 -3.76
N LEU A 174 2.62 -4.18 -4.42
CA LEU A 174 3.24 -2.86 -4.52
C LEU A 174 2.54 -2.00 -5.59
N ARG A 175 2.22 -0.76 -5.23
CA ARG A 175 1.70 0.24 -6.18
C ARG A 175 2.23 1.63 -5.89
N LYS A 176 2.27 2.44 -6.94
CA LYS A 176 2.49 3.88 -6.85
C LYS A 176 1.17 4.59 -6.56
N ASN A 177 1.20 5.58 -5.67
CA ASN A 177 0.05 6.43 -5.34
C ASN A 177 -0.01 7.67 -6.23
#